data_AF-A0A1Y2HYG6-F1
#
_entry.id   AF-A0A1Y2HYG6-F1
#
_cell.length_a   1.000
_cell.length_b   1.000
_cell.length_c   1.000
_cell.angle_alpha   90.00
_cell.angle_beta   90.00
_cell.angle_gamma   90.00
#
_symmetry.space_group_name_H-M   'P 1'
#
loop_
_entity.id
_entity.type
_entity.pdbx_description
1 polymer ?
#
loop_
_entity_poly.entity_id
_entity_poly.type
_entity_poly.pdbx_seq_one_letter_code
_entity_poly.pdbx_strand_id
1 'polypeptide(L)'
;MFAAAFETGRADIIQWWFHEPGPLRGTQVAGHPYMAALCPTNDGSLRAARMEALTAWVGANQPMDYARCIHEASISGLVEVLDWLYKIVQVPTADFVRAWSSKKYYGDFEEMHYEGYDRFNHGESLLWWRANLPQVCTKLEVNRGHYYNPIHVFTLEYVLKSSGLYDVHWPYLMSKLGNAPLLAYIHQQGYYDEDLYRTQCEPSLLIASQRDCCNVLEWWKRESGQEIKLPLDIVEHRHEVGKHAKVWWTLSGLVQEGIGATSQALESLLSVAENVTQGCETQ
;
A
#
# COMPACT_ATOMS: atom_id res chain seq x y z
N MET A 1 5.88 -27.15 -4.96
CA MET A 1 7.24 -27.55 -4.54
C MET A 1 8.28 -26.51 -4.94
N PHE A 2 8.46 -26.18 -6.23
CA PHE A 2 9.40 -25.13 -6.66
C PHE A 2 9.17 -23.77 -5.99
N ALA A 3 7.92 -23.29 -5.97
CA ALA A 3 7.58 -22.03 -5.29
C ALA A 3 7.99 -22.04 -3.81
N ALA A 4 7.76 -23.14 -3.09
CA ALA A 4 8.15 -23.25 -1.68
C ALA A 4 9.68 -23.22 -1.49
N ALA A 5 10.46 -23.77 -2.42
CA ALA A 5 11.92 -23.69 -2.37
C ALA A 5 12.40 -22.23 -2.55
N PHE A 6 11.79 -21.48 -3.47
CA PHE A 6 12.05 -20.04 -3.60
C PHE A 6 11.59 -19.24 -2.38
N GLU A 7 10.38 -19.49 -1.89
CA GLU A 7 9.82 -18.84 -0.71
C GLU A 7 10.69 -19.00 0.54
N THR A 8 11.33 -20.16 0.69
CA THR A 8 12.22 -20.48 1.81
C THR A 8 13.71 -20.25 1.51
N GLY A 9 14.06 -19.74 0.33
CA GLY A 9 15.45 -19.46 -0.06
C GLY A 9 16.33 -20.70 -0.19
N ARG A 10 15.77 -21.87 -0.51
CA ARG A 10 16.47 -23.15 -0.63
C ARG A 10 17.19 -23.29 -1.97
N ALA A 11 18.27 -22.52 -2.13
CA ALA A 11 19.12 -22.53 -3.32
C ALA A 11 19.76 -23.90 -3.58
N ASP A 12 20.07 -24.66 -2.53
CA ASP A 12 20.58 -26.03 -2.60
C ASP A 12 19.63 -26.97 -3.33
N ILE A 13 18.33 -26.89 -3.05
CA ILE A 13 17.32 -27.73 -3.72
C ILE A 13 17.18 -27.31 -5.19
N ILE A 14 17.24 -26.01 -5.49
CA ILE A 14 17.20 -25.47 -6.86
C ILE A 14 18.41 -25.97 -7.66
N GLN A 15 19.61 -25.89 -7.10
CA GLN A 15 20.83 -26.40 -7.73
C GLN A 15 20.75 -27.91 -7.96
N TRP A 16 20.34 -28.67 -6.95
CA TRP A 16 20.16 -30.12 -7.05
C TRP A 16 19.26 -30.49 -8.23
N TRP A 17 18.14 -29.78 -8.43
CA TRP A 17 17.21 -30.05 -9.53
C TRP A 17 17.82 -29.89 -10.92
N PHE A 18 18.73 -28.93 -11.11
CA PHE A 18 19.27 -28.63 -12.43
C PHE A 18 20.61 -29.32 -12.72
N HIS A 19 21.35 -29.69 -11.69
CA HIS A 19 22.68 -30.28 -11.83
C HIS A 19 22.71 -31.80 -11.63
N GLU A 20 21.80 -32.38 -10.85
CA GLU A 20 21.82 -33.82 -10.60
C GLU A 20 21.12 -34.60 -11.72
N PRO A 21 21.73 -35.68 -12.24
CA PRO A 21 21.08 -36.57 -13.19
C PRO A 21 19.92 -37.30 -12.50
N GLY A 22 18.69 -36.96 -12.86
CA GLY A 22 17.50 -37.59 -12.31
C GLY A 22 16.30 -37.53 -13.24
N PRO A 23 15.20 -38.25 -12.92
CA PRO A 23 13.98 -38.29 -13.74
C PRO A 23 13.27 -36.93 -13.87
N LEU A 24 13.67 -35.94 -13.07
CA LEU A 24 13.17 -34.57 -13.14
C LEU A 24 13.95 -33.70 -14.13
N ARG A 25 15.07 -34.20 -14.68
CA ARG A 25 15.85 -33.45 -15.67
C ARG A 25 15.02 -33.32 -16.96
N GLY A 26 14.59 -32.10 -17.24
CA GLY A 26 13.73 -31.80 -18.40
C GLY A 26 12.23 -31.73 -18.09
N THR A 27 11.80 -31.91 -16.83
CA THR A 27 10.43 -31.54 -16.47
C THR A 27 10.29 -30.03 -16.60
N GLN A 28 9.49 -29.59 -17.56
CA GLN A 28 9.18 -28.18 -17.74
C GLN A 28 8.43 -27.70 -16.50
N VAL A 29 9.03 -26.77 -15.76
CA VAL A 29 8.37 -26.16 -14.62
C VAL A 29 7.31 -25.21 -15.16
N ALA A 30 6.04 -25.56 -14.99
CA ALA A 30 4.94 -24.69 -15.38
C ALA A 30 4.90 -23.43 -14.47
N GLY A 31 4.64 -22.28 -15.09
CA GLY A 31 4.48 -21.01 -14.39
C GLY A 31 5.79 -20.28 -14.07
N HIS A 32 5.77 -19.50 -12.99
CA HIS A 32 6.88 -18.61 -12.59
C HIS A 32 7.25 -18.85 -11.12
N PRO A 33 7.86 -20.00 -10.77
CA PRO A 33 8.12 -20.36 -9.38
C PRO A 33 9.06 -19.39 -8.65
N TYR A 34 9.98 -18.75 -9.39
CA TYR A 34 10.92 -17.75 -8.87
C TYR A 34 10.22 -16.52 -8.29
N MET A 35 8.96 -16.27 -8.64
CA MET A 35 8.18 -15.17 -8.11
C MET A 35 7.96 -15.26 -6.60
N ALA A 36 7.97 -16.47 -6.03
CA ALA A 36 7.81 -16.65 -4.59
C ALA A 36 9.01 -16.10 -3.79
N ALA A 37 10.17 -15.92 -4.42
CA ALA A 37 11.32 -15.25 -3.80
C ALA A 37 11.16 -13.72 -3.75
N LEU A 38 10.22 -13.15 -4.51
CA LEU A 38 9.97 -11.71 -4.58
C LEU A 38 8.89 -11.25 -3.59
N CYS A 39 8.32 -12.17 -2.81
CA CYS A 39 7.37 -11.80 -1.76
C CYS A 39 8.08 -10.94 -0.69
N PRO A 40 7.46 -9.85 -0.23
CA PRO A 40 8.04 -9.03 0.83
C PRO A 40 8.33 -9.83 2.10
N THR A 41 9.45 -9.52 2.75
CA THR A 41 9.81 -10.06 4.07
C THR A 41 10.68 -9.06 4.83
N ASN A 42 10.48 -8.97 6.14
CA ASN A 42 11.34 -8.18 7.02
C ASN A 42 12.56 -8.99 7.53
N ASP A 43 12.61 -10.29 7.26
CA ASP A 43 13.73 -11.15 7.63
C ASP A 43 14.85 -11.00 6.58
N GLY A 44 15.89 -10.25 6.95
CA GLY A 44 17.06 -10.04 6.10
C GLY A 44 17.81 -11.33 5.76
N SER A 45 17.79 -12.35 6.63
CA SER A 45 18.43 -13.64 6.36
C SER A 45 17.67 -14.42 5.29
N LEU A 46 16.33 -14.43 5.38
CA LEU A 46 15.48 -15.03 4.37
C LEU A 46 15.60 -14.31 3.03
N ARG A 47 15.74 -12.98 3.04
CA ARG A 47 15.96 -12.17 1.84
C ARG A 47 17.26 -12.56 1.12
N ALA A 48 18.35 -12.73 1.86
CA ALA A 48 19.63 -13.21 1.30
C ALA A 48 19.50 -14.63 0.72
N ALA A 49 18.85 -15.55 1.43
CA ALA A 49 18.63 -16.92 0.94
C ALA A 49 17.75 -16.95 -0.33
N ARG A 50 16.73 -16.09 -0.41
CA ARG A 50 15.90 -15.90 -1.62
C ARG A 50 16.71 -15.38 -2.81
N MET A 51 17.68 -14.49 -2.58
CA MET A 51 18.61 -14.04 -3.61
C MET A 51 19.53 -15.15 -4.13
N GLU A 52 20.02 -16.03 -3.24
CA GLU A 52 20.80 -17.20 -3.64
C GLU A 52 19.96 -18.15 -4.51
N ALA A 53 18.70 -18.36 -4.15
CA ALA A 53 17.76 -19.16 -4.93
C ALA A 53 17.53 -18.59 -6.35
N LEU A 54 17.35 -17.26 -6.46
CA LEU A 54 17.25 -16.57 -7.76
C LEU A 54 18.55 -16.70 -8.57
N THR A 55 19.70 -16.58 -7.91
CA THR A 55 21.02 -16.71 -8.54
C THR A 55 21.24 -18.13 -9.09
N ALA A 56 20.86 -19.16 -8.32
CA ALA A 56 20.91 -20.55 -8.76
C ALA A 56 20.03 -20.79 -10.00
N TRP A 57 18.83 -20.20 -10.05
CA TRP A 57 17.93 -20.33 -11.20
C TRP A 57 18.52 -19.73 -12.48
N VAL A 58 19.05 -18.51 -12.40
CA VAL A 58 19.69 -17.84 -13.55
C VAL A 58 20.97 -18.57 -13.95
N GLY A 59 21.78 -19.03 -12.99
CA GLY A 59 22.99 -19.82 -13.25
C GLY A 59 22.72 -21.15 -13.96
N ALA A 60 21.56 -21.75 -13.72
CA ALA A 60 21.09 -22.94 -14.42
C ALA A 60 20.48 -22.65 -15.82
N ASN A 61 20.63 -21.42 -16.31
CA ASN A 61 20.11 -20.94 -17.60
C ASN A 61 18.61 -21.22 -17.80
N GLN A 62 17.84 -21.13 -16.72
CA GLN A 62 16.41 -21.33 -16.76
C GLN A 62 15.69 -20.06 -17.25
N PRO A 63 14.57 -20.20 -17.98
CA PRO A 63 13.82 -19.05 -18.47
C PRO A 63 13.29 -18.20 -17.30
N MET A 64 13.38 -16.89 -17.45
CA MET A 64 12.87 -15.91 -16.49
C MET A 64 12.21 -14.76 -17.27
N ASP A 65 10.97 -14.43 -16.92
CA ASP A 65 10.33 -13.18 -17.34
C ASP A 65 10.92 -12.04 -16.50
N TYR A 66 12.03 -11.47 -16.98
CA TYR A 66 12.76 -10.43 -16.27
C TYR A 66 11.91 -9.18 -16.02
N ALA A 67 11.10 -8.77 -16.99
CA ALA A 67 10.24 -7.60 -16.81
C ALA A 67 9.22 -7.83 -15.68
N ARG A 68 8.65 -9.03 -15.57
CA ARG A 68 7.80 -9.38 -14.42
C ARG A 68 8.60 -9.39 -13.11
N CYS A 69 9.79 -9.99 -13.09
CA CYS A 69 10.66 -10.04 -11.92
C CYS A 69 11.04 -8.63 -11.42
N ILE A 70 11.41 -7.73 -12.34
CA ILE A 70 11.72 -6.33 -12.07
C ILE A 70 10.49 -5.61 -11.49
N HIS A 71 9.32 -5.82 -12.07
CA HIS A 71 8.07 -5.22 -11.59
C HIS A 71 7.82 -5.61 -10.12
N GLU A 72 7.94 -6.90 -9.82
CA GLU A 72 7.57 -7.47 -8.52
C GLU A 72 8.59 -7.14 -7.43
N ALA A 73 9.88 -7.15 -7.78
CA ALA A 73 10.94 -6.60 -6.93
C ALA A 73 10.70 -5.11 -6.64
N SER A 74 10.27 -4.35 -7.65
CA SER A 74 10.03 -2.91 -7.50
C SER A 74 8.89 -2.60 -6.54
N ILE A 75 7.74 -3.27 -6.68
CA ILE A 75 6.57 -3.04 -5.80
C ILE A 75 6.79 -3.59 -4.39
N SER A 76 7.69 -4.58 -4.24
CA SER A 76 8.03 -5.17 -2.94
C SER A 76 9.16 -4.45 -2.21
N GLY A 77 9.75 -3.39 -2.78
CA GLY A 77 10.85 -2.66 -2.16
C GLY A 77 12.19 -3.42 -2.17
N LEU A 78 12.37 -4.43 -3.03
CA LEU A 78 13.54 -5.30 -3.05
C LEU A 78 14.67 -4.70 -3.91
N VAL A 79 15.26 -3.61 -3.44
CA VAL A 79 16.31 -2.84 -4.13
C VAL A 79 17.54 -3.70 -4.47
N GLU A 80 17.89 -4.66 -3.62
CA GLU A 80 18.97 -5.63 -3.82
C GLU A 80 18.70 -6.58 -5.00
N VAL A 81 17.44 -6.98 -5.23
CA VAL A 81 17.05 -7.76 -6.41
C VAL A 81 17.22 -6.88 -7.66
N LEU A 82 16.77 -5.62 -7.60
CA LEU A 82 16.92 -4.68 -8.72
C LEU A 82 18.39 -4.42 -9.05
N ASP A 83 19.22 -4.21 -8.03
CA ASP A 83 20.66 -4.03 -8.18
C ASP A 83 21.34 -5.26 -8.78
N TRP A 84 20.97 -6.46 -8.32
CA TRP A 84 21.47 -7.72 -8.87
C TRP A 84 21.06 -7.90 -10.34
N LEU A 85 19.79 -7.69 -10.68
CA LEU A 85 19.29 -7.80 -12.05
C LEU A 85 19.98 -6.79 -12.99
N TYR A 86 20.21 -5.56 -12.52
CA TYR A 86 20.81 -4.50 -13.32
C TYR A 86 22.33 -4.66 -13.47
N LYS A 87 23.06 -4.88 -12.38
CA LYS A 87 24.53 -4.84 -12.35
C LYS A 87 25.18 -6.19 -12.60
N ILE A 88 24.57 -7.27 -12.10
CA ILE A 88 25.15 -8.62 -12.14
C ILE A 88 24.59 -9.42 -13.32
N VAL A 89 23.26 -9.56 -13.40
CA VAL A 89 22.61 -10.28 -14.51
C VAL A 89 22.65 -9.48 -15.81
N GLN A 90 22.79 -8.15 -15.72
CA GLN A 90 22.82 -7.23 -16.86
C GLN A 90 21.59 -7.36 -17.76
N VAL A 91 20.41 -7.43 -17.13
CA VAL A 91 19.13 -7.49 -17.84
C VAL A 91 18.99 -6.28 -18.79
N PRO A 92 18.53 -6.47 -20.04
CA PRO A 92 18.37 -5.38 -21.00
C PRO A 92 17.46 -4.25 -20.49
N THR A 93 17.80 -3.00 -20.79
CA THR A 93 16.97 -1.83 -20.41
C THR A 93 15.54 -1.91 -20.95
N ALA A 94 15.31 -2.63 -22.06
CA ALA A 94 13.98 -2.85 -22.60
C ALA A 94 13.06 -3.61 -21.63
N ASP A 95 13.59 -4.54 -20.83
CA ASP A 95 12.83 -5.24 -19.79
C ASP A 95 12.46 -4.32 -18.62
N PHE A 96 13.36 -3.41 -18.25
CA PHE A 96 13.07 -2.37 -17.25
C PHE A 96 11.99 -1.40 -17.74
N VAL A 97 12.06 -0.95 -19.00
CA VAL A 97 11.02 -0.13 -19.62
C VAL A 97 9.68 -0.88 -19.60
N ARG A 98 9.69 -2.17 -19.98
CA ARG A 98 8.49 -3.01 -19.98
C ARG A 98 7.93 -3.20 -18.56
N ALA A 99 8.77 -3.45 -17.56
CA ALA A 99 8.36 -3.58 -16.16
C ALA A 99 7.71 -2.30 -15.61
N TRP A 100 8.18 -1.13 -16.07
CA TRP A 100 7.69 0.17 -15.65
C TRP A 100 6.35 0.56 -16.32
N SER A 101 6.19 0.29 -17.62
CA SER A 101 5.03 0.79 -18.39
C SER A 101 3.94 -0.24 -18.69
N SER A 102 4.24 -1.54 -18.62
CA SER A 102 3.35 -2.59 -19.15
C SER A 102 2.11 -2.85 -18.31
N LYS A 103 0.93 -2.50 -18.84
CA LYS A 103 -0.40 -2.80 -18.26
C LYS A 103 -0.67 -4.28 -17.96
N LYS A 104 0.15 -5.21 -18.46
CA LYS A 104 0.01 -6.65 -18.20
C LYS A 104 0.32 -7.04 -16.75
N TYR A 105 1.20 -6.29 -16.07
CA TYR A 105 1.65 -6.67 -14.72
C TYR A 105 0.72 -6.18 -13.61
N TYR A 106 -0.36 -5.50 -13.97
CA TYR A 106 -1.32 -4.95 -13.04
C TYR A 106 -2.26 -6.02 -12.48
N GLY A 107 -2.34 -7.19 -13.12
CA GLY A 107 -3.53 -8.03 -12.88
C GLY A 107 -4.80 -7.25 -13.22
N ASP A 108 -5.94 -7.90 -13.16
CA ASP A 108 -7.22 -7.22 -13.33
C ASP A 108 -7.53 -6.43 -12.04
N PHE A 109 -6.87 -5.28 -11.85
CA PHE A 109 -6.96 -4.42 -10.67
C PHE A 109 -8.32 -3.74 -10.48
N GLU A 110 -9.28 -3.93 -11.40
CA GLU A 110 -10.60 -3.31 -11.28
C GLU A 110 -11.39 -3.78 -10.03
N GLU A 111 -11.03 -4.91 -9.41
CA GLU A 111 -11.79 -5.45 -8.26
C GLU A 111 -10.98 -5.73 -6.98
N MET A 112 -9.65 -5.67 -7.01
CA MET A 112 -8.82 -6.14 -5.88
C MET A 112 -8.17 -4.99 -5.10
N HIS A 113 -8.91 -4.47 -4.11
CA HIS A 113 -8.47 -3.53 -3.07
C HIS A 113 -7.37 -4.12 -2.15
N TYR A 114 -6.19 -4.45 -2.68
CA TYR A 114 -5.09 -4.93 -1.84
C TYR A 114 -4.42 -3.76 -1.11
N GLU A 115 -4.91 -3.49 0.10
CA GLU A 115 -4.28 -2.67 1.15
C GLU A 115 -2.87 -3.17 1.57
N GLY A 116 -2.32 -4.20 0.91
CA GLY A 116 -1.08 -4.89 1.26
C GLY A 116 0.16 -4.47 0.48
N TYR A 117 0.04 -4.12 -0.81
CA TYR A 117 1.21 -3.81 -1.66
C TYR A 117 1.91 -2.52 -1.23
N ASP A 118 1.15 -1.54 -0.77
CA ASP A 118 1.68 -0.25 -0.34
C ASP A 118 2.32 -0.26 1.06
N ARG A 119 2.12 -1.33 1.84
CA ARG A 119 2.79 -1.47 3.14
C ARG A 119 4.30 -1.71 3.01
N PHE A 120 4.76 -2.22 1.87
CA PHE A 120 6.16 -2.60 1.68
C PHE A 120 6.90 -1.55 0.85
N ASN A 121 7.43 -0.55 1.57
CA ASN A 121 8.59 0.32 1.28
C ASN A 121 9.02 0.56 -0.19
N HIS A 122 8.09 0.74 -1.13
CA HIS A 122 8.43 0.96 -2.53
C HIS A 122 9.13 2.31 -2.79
N GLY A 123 9.17 3.23 -1.80
CA GLY A 123 9.95 4.46 -1.86
C GLY A 123 11.43 4.21 -2.15
N GLU A 124 12.03 3.18 -1.56
CA GLU A 124 13.43 2.81 -1.83
C GLU A 124 13.62 2.40 -3.29
N SER A 125 12.71 1.58 -3.82
CA SER A 125 12.71 1.20 -5.24
C SER A 125 12.57 2.44 -6.14
N LEU A 126 11.68 3.38 -5.83
CA LEU A 126 11.51 4.61 -6.62
C LEU A 126 12.79 5.44 -6.68
N LEU A 127 13.49 5.60 -5.54
CA LEU A 127 14.79 6.26 -5.49
C LEU A 127 15.85 5.49 -6.29
N TRP A 128 15.85 4.16 -6.20
CA TRP A 128 16.74 3.30 -6.99
C TRP A 128 16.53 3.51 -8.50
N TRP A 129 15.28 3.53 -8.95
CA TRP A 129 14.92 3.77 -10.35
C TRP A 129 15.44 5.12 -10.84
N ARG A 130 15.29 6.18 -10.03
CA ARG A 130 15.82 7.51 -10.36
C ARG A 130 17.33 7.55 -10.50
N ALA A 131 18.02 6.86 -9.61
CA ALA A 131 19.48 6.87 -9.53
C ALA A 131 20.12 6.05 -10.66
N ASN A 132 19.54 4.89 -10.99
CA ASN A 132 20.14 3.94 -11.92
C ASN A 132 19.57 4.02 -13.34
N LEU A 133 18.30 4.41 -13.50
CA LEU A 133 17.58 4.41 -14.78
C LEU A 133 16.73 5.68 -14.98
N PRO A 134 17.30 6.90 -14.82
CA PRO A 134 16.55 8.15 -14.91
C PRO A 134 15.79 8.33 -16.23
N GLN A 135 16.35 7.83 -17.34
CA GLN A 135 15.74 7.90 -18.67
C GLN A 135 14.43 7.11 -18.80
N VAL A 136 14.23 6.10 -17.94
CA VAL A 136 12.98 5.33 -17.85
C VAL A 136 11.94 6.15 -17.08
N CYS A 137 12.33 6.71 -15.93
CA CYS A 137 11.42 7.46 -15.06
C CYS A 137 10.90 8.77 -15.67
N THR A 138 11.73 9.52 -16.41
CA THR A 138 11.35 10.85 -16.91
C THR A 138 10.36 10.84 -18.05
N LYS A 139 10.19 9.70 -18.73
CA LYS A 139 9.41 9.60 -19.98
C LYS A 139 8.08 8.88 -19.81
N LEU A 140 7.89 8.20 -18.68
CA LEU A 140 6.80 7.27 -18.49
C LEU A 140 6.14 7.57 -17.16
N GLU A 141 4.83 7.80 -17.20
CA GLU A 141 3.99 7.92 -16.01
C GLU A 141 4.24 6.71 -15.11
N VAL A 142 4.38 6.97 -13.81
CA VAL A 142 4.56 5.90 -12.85
C VAL A 142 3.24 5.18 -12.73
N ASN A 143 3.11 4.09 -13.47
CA ASN A 143 1.91 3.32 -13.54
C ASN A 143 1.86 2.44 -12.29
N ARG A 144 1.52 2.98 -11.11
CA ARG A 144 1.51 2.18 -9.87
C ARG A 144 0.48 2.71 -8.88
N GLY A 145 -0.78 2.36 -9.11
CA GLY A 145 -1.87 2.43 -8.12
C GLY A 145 -1.97 3.74 -7.34
N HIS A 146 -2.70 3.69 -6.23
CA HIS A 146 -2.79 4.82 -5.31
C HIS A 146 -1.62 4.77 -4.32
N TYR A 147 -0.92 5.90 -4.13
CA TYR A 147 0.18 6.01 -3.16
C TYR A 147 -0.34 6.44 -1.80
N TYR A 148 -0.25 5.57 -0.81
CA TYR A 148 -0.75 5.85 0.54
C TYR A 148 0.31 6.35 1.50
N ASN A 149 1.59 6.35 1.15
CA ASN A 149 2.63 6.88 2.03
C ASN A 149 3.01 8.29 1.57
N PRO A 150 2.88 9.32 2.42
CA PRO A 150 3.21 10.70 2.05
C PRO A 150 4.68 10.87 1.62
N ILE A 151 5.60 10.04 2.13
CA ILE A 151 7.00 10.03 1.70
C ILE A 151 7.10 9.57 0.24
N HIS A 152 6.29 8.59 -0.16
CA HIS A 152 6.28 8.10 -1.54
C HIS A 152 5.70 9.15 -2.48
N VAL A 153 4.59 9.79 -2.11
CA VAL A 153 3.99 10.92 -2.84
C VAL A 153 5.01 12.03 -3.03
N PHE A 154 5.66 12.46 -1.95
CA PHE A 154 6.72 13.47 -2.00
C PHE A 154 7.88 13.04 -2.91
N THR A 155 8.30 11.78 -2.83
CA THR A 155 9.37 11.24 -3.69
C THR A 155 8.99 11.29 -5.16
N LEU A 156 7.76 10.90 -5.51
CA LEU A 156 7.28 10.93 -6.90
C LEU A 156 7.21 12.36 -7.43
N GLU A 157 6.65 13.27 -6.63
CA GLU A 157 6.44 14.64 -7.05
C GLU A 157 7.75 15.41 -7.16
N TYR A 158 8.56 15.42 -6.09
CA TYR A 158 9.73 16.29 -6.02
C TYR A 158 11.02 15.64 -6.51
N VAL A 159 11.22 14.34 -6.27
CA VAL A 159 12.46 13.65 -6.65
C VAL A 159 12.36 13.11 -8.08
N LEU A 160 11.22 12.51 -8.42
CA LEU A 160 11.00 11.94 -9.76
C LEU A 160 10.41 12.95 -10.75
N LYS A 161 9.90 14.10 -10.30
CA LYS A 161 9.24 15.10 -11.13
C LYS A 161 8.07 14.51 -11.93
N SER A 162 7.37 13.54 -11.34
CA SER A 162 6.19 12.94 -11.95
C SER A 162 5.01 13.90 -11.80
N SER A 163 4.70 14.65 -12.87
CA SER A 163 3.49 15.46 -12.94
C SER A 163 2.29 14.54 -13.13
N GLY A 164 1.28 14.63 -12.26
CA GLY A 164 0.02 13.92 -12.44
C GLY A 164 -0.24 12.79 -11.45
N LEU A 165 0.00 13.03 -10.17
CA LEU A 165 -0.44 12.18 -9.07
C LEU A 165 -1.97 12.24 -8.88
N TYR A 166 -2.75 12.22 -9.96
CA TYR A 166 -4.19 12.49 -9.96
C TYR A 166 -5.00 11.48 -9.13
N ASP A 167 -4.46 10.27 -8.93
CA ASP A 167 -5.14 9.21 -8.20
C ASP A 167 -4.89 9.21 -6.68
N VAL A 168 -3.97 10.03 -6.14
CA VAL A 168 -3.83 10.15 -4.67
C VAL A 168 -4.89 11.07 -4.03
N HIS A 169 -5.73 11.71 -4.83
CA HIS A 169 -6.71 12.69 -4.38
C HIS A 169 -8.03 12.08 -3.92
N TRP A 170 -8.03 10.92 -3.27
CA TRP A 170 -9.26 10.31 -2.76
C TRP A 170 -9.31 10.45 -1.23
N PRO A 171 -9.93 11.53 -0.69
CA PRO A 171 -10.02 11.76 0.75
C PRO A 171 -10.63 10.58 1.50
N TYR A 172 -11.59 9.88 0.87
CA TYR A 172 -12.18 8.65 1.37
C TYR A 172 -11.13 7.58 1.66
N LEU A 173 -10.21 7.36 0.72
CA LEU A 173 -9.21 6.31 0.83
C LEU A 173 -8.16 6.65 1.89
N MET A 174 -7.72 7.91 1.96
CA MET A 174 -6.82 8.36 3.04
C MET A 174 -7.50 8.27 4.40
N SER A 175 -8.79 8.53 4.45
CA SER A 175 -9.58 8.44 5.67
C SER A 175 -9.77 7.00 6.13
N LYS A 176 -10.00 6.07 5.20
CA LYS A 176 -10.04 4.63 5.43
C LYS A 176 -8.73 4.09 6.00
N LEU A 177 -7.60 4.63 5.55
CA LEU A 177 -6.25 4.21 5.95
C LEU A 177 -5.72 4.95 7.18
N GLY A 178 -6.46 5.90 7.74
CA GLY A 178 -6.00 6.68 8.90
C GLY A 178 -4.88 7.67 8.59
N ASN A 179 -4.71 8.07 7.32
CA ASN A 179 -3.58 8.88 6.88
C ASN A 179 -3.87 10.40 6.86
N ALA A 180 -4.03 10.97 8.05
CA ALA A 180 -4.17 12.41 8.23
C ALA A 180 -3.00 13.24 7.67
N PRO A 181 -1.71 12.82 7.78
CA PRO A 181 -0.60 13.56 7.19
C PRO A 181 -0.71 13.75 5.68
N LEU A 182 -1.15 12.73 4.94
CA LEU A 182 -1.31 12.84 3.49
C LEU A 182 -2.54 13.70 3.12
N LEU A 183 -3.63 13.64 3.89
CA LEU A 183 -4.74 14.60 3.74
C LEU A 183 -4.26 16.04 3.91
N ALA A 184 -3.45 16.33 4.94
CA ALA A 184 -2.89 17.65 5.18
C ALA A 184 -1.98 18.09 4.03
N TYR A 185 -1.12 17.21 3.54
CA TYR A 185 -0.25 17.48 2.40
C TYR A 185 -1.06 17.84 1.15
N ILE A 186 -2.05 17.02 0.77
CA ILE A 186 -2.89 17.26 -0.41
C ILE A 186 -3.61 18.61 -0.29
N HIS A 187 -4.14 18.91 0.90
CA HIS A 187 -4.80 20.19 1.18
C HIS A 187 -3.83 21.38 1.02
N GLN A 188 -2.62 21.30 1.57
CA GLN A 188 -1.61 22.35 1.48
C GLN A 188 -1.08 22.59 0.06
N GLN A 189 -0.98 21.54 -0.77
CA GLN A 189 -0.53 21.67 -2.16
C GLN A 189 -1.58 22.29 -3.09
N GLY A 190 -2.79 22.56 -2.61
CA GLY A 190 -3.86 23.10 -3.44
C GLY A 190 -4.40 22.10 -4.46
N TYR A 191 -4.14 20.80 -4.28
CA TYR A 191 -4.84 19.71 -4.99
C TYR A 191 -6.29 19.54 -4.51
N TYR A 192 -6.84 20.60 -3.96
CA TYR A 192 -8.12 20.68 -3.31
C TYR A 192 -9.18 21.06 -4.34
N ASP A 193 -9.90 20.07 -4.84
CA ASP A 193 -11.18 20.30 -5.49
C ASP A 193 -12.26 20.39 -4.40
N GLU A 194 -12.80 21.59 -4.16
CA GLU A 194 -13.78 21.82 -3.10
C GLU A 194 -15.01 20.94 -3.26
N ASP A 195 -15.45 20.68 -4.50
CA ASP A 195 -16.64 19.89 -4.77
C ASP A 195 -16.36 18.40 -4.53
N LEU A 196 -15.16 17.93 -4.89
CA LEU A 196 -14.72 16.58 -4.54
C LEU A 196 -14.67 16.39 -3.01
N TYR A 197 -14.07 17.32 -2.28
CA TYR A 197 -13.99 17.21 -0.82
C TYR A 197 -15.36 17.29 -0.16
N ARG A 198 -16.25 18.17 -0.63
CA ARG A 198 -17.62 18.27 -0.13
C ARG A 198 -18.38 16.95 -0.33
N THR A 199 -18.28 16.35 -1.51
CA THR A 199 -18.97 15.08 -1.83
C THR A 199 -18.35 13.87 -1.12
N GLN A 200 -17.05 13.91 -0.85
CA GLN A 200 -16.33 12.83 -0.17
C GLN A 200 -16.29 12.98 1.36
N CYS A 201 -16.68 14.13 1.92
CA CYS A 201 -16.60 14.42 3.35
C CYS A 201 -17.36 13.38 4.19
N GLU A 202 -18.66 13.19 3.92
CA GLU A 202 -19.48 12.24 4.68
C GLU A 202 -19.00 10.78 4.54
N PRO A 203 -18.73 10.25 3.32
CA PRO A 203 -18.12 8.92 3.17
C PRO A 203 -16.79 8.78 3.92
N SER A 204 -15.95 9.82 3.92
CA SER A 204 -14.64 9.83 4.58
C SER A 204 -14.76 9.77 6.10
N LEU A 205 -15.68 10.55 6.68
CA LEU A 205 -15.97 10.54 8.11
C LEU A 205 -16.56 9.19 8.55
N LEU A 206 -17.46 8.63 7.74
CA LEU A 206 -18.05 7.32 8.01
C LEU A 206 -16.98 6.23 8.06
N ILE A 207 -16.14 6.12 7.02
CA ILE A 207 -15.12 5.06 6.97
C ILE A 207 -14.03 5.25 8.03
N ALA A 208 -13.62 6.49 8.32
CA ALA A 208 -12.67 6.78 9.40
C ALA A 208 -13.25 6.40 10.77
N SER A 209 -14.56 6.62 10.97
CA SER A 209 -15.26 6.23 12.20
C SER A 209 -15.33 4.71 12.35
N GLN A 210 -15.65 3.97 11.28
CA GLN A 210 -15.66 2.51 11.26
C GLN A 210 -14.28 1.92 11.54
N ARG A 211 -13.21 2.55 11.02
CA ARG A 211 -11.82 2.13 11.17
C ARG A 211 -11.12 2.71 12.41
N ASP A 212 -11.86 3.40 13.27
CA ASP A 212 -11.35 3.97 14.53
C ASP A 212 -10.19 4.98 14.36
N CYS A 213 -10.17 5.68 13.21
CA CYS A 213 -9.11 6.61 12.82
C CYS A 213 -9.35 8.03 13.36
N CYS A 214 -9.30 8.21 14.69
CA CYS A 214 -9.58 9.50 15.34
C CYS A 214 -8.68 10.65 14.88
N ASN A 215 -7.44 10.38 14.48
CA ASN A 215 -6.53 11.38 13.93
C ASN A 215 -7.05 11.98 12.61
N VAL A 216 -7.68 11.17 11.76
CA VAL A 216 -8.33 11.63 10.53
C VAL A 216 -9.59 12.43 10.84
N LEU A 217 -10.41 11.99 11.79
CA LEU A 217 -11.59 12.73 12.23
C LEU A 217 -11.21 14.13 12.75
N GLU A 218 -10.14 14.21 13.54
CA GLU A 218 -9.62 15.49 14.03
C GLU A 218 -9.12 16.38 12.89
N TRP A 219 -8.44 15.81 11.90
CA TRP A 219 -8.01 16.56 10.71
C TRP A 219 -9.20 17.13 9.95
N TRP A 220 -10.24 16.32 9.70
CA TRP A 220 -11.45 16.81 9.04
C TRP A 220 -12.10 17.97 9.80
N LYS A 221 -12.20 17.85 11.13
CA LYS A 221 -12.79 18.88 11.99
C LYS A 221 -12.01 20.21 11.95
N ARG A 222 -10.68 20.15 11.98
CA ARG A 222 -9.84 21.36 12.15
C ARG A 222 -9.38 21.97 10.83
N GLU A 223 -8.93 21.14 9.91
CA GLU A 223 -8.11 21.56 8.78
C GLU A 223 -8.86 21.51 7.45
N SER A 224 -9.94 20.73 7.32
CA SER A 224 -10.60 20.56 6.02
C SER A 224 -11.33 21.80 5.50
N GLY A 225 -11.67 22.74 6.40
CA GLY A 225 -12.52 23.89 6.13
C GLY A 225 -14.01 23.54 5.91
N GLN A 226 -14.39 22.26 5.98
CA GLN A 226 -15.75 21.79 5.74
C GLN A 226 -16.58 21.81 7.03
N GLU A 227 -17.89 22.05 6.90
CA GLU A 227 -18.83 21.85 8.00
C GLU A 227 -19.00 20.34 8.24
N ILE A 228 -18.40 19.83 9.33
CA ILE A 228 -18.47 18.42 9.70
C ILE A 228 -19.77 18.13 10.46
N LYS A 229 -20.51 17.12 10.00
CA LYS A 229 -21.69 16.58 10.68
C LYS A 229 -21.50 15.09 10.93
N LEU A 230 -22.19 14.55 11.94
CA LEU A 230 -22.22 13.11 12.16
C LEU A 230 -22.91 12.44 10.95
N PRO A 231 -22.23 11.51 10.23
CA PRO A 231 -22.82 10.83 9.08
C PRO A 231 -24.17 10.20 9.39
N LEU A 232 -25.13 10.30 8.45
CA LEU A 232 -26.50 9.83 8.66
C LEU A 232 -26.53 8.32 8.96
N ASP A 233 -25.67 7.54 8.30
CA ASP A 233 -25.60 6.10 8.52
C ASP A 233 -25.12 5.72 9.94
N ILE A 234 -24.37 6.60 10.62
CA ILE A 234 -24.00 6.41 12.03
C ILE A 234 -25.20 6.74 12.92
N VAL A 235 -25.92 7.82 12.61
CA VAL A 235 -27.14 8.23 13.34
C VAL A 235 -28.21 7.14 13.29
N GLU A 236 -28.35 6.49 12.14
CA GLU A 236 -29.32 5.42 11.89
C GLU A 236 -28.79 4.01 12.22
N HIS A 237 -27.60 3.90 12.83
CA HIS A 237 -26.96 2.64 13.25
C HIS A 237 -26.79 1.61 12.13
N ARG A 238 -26.69 2.06 10.87
CA ARG A 238 -26.47 1.17 9.73
C ARG A 238 -25.05 0.61 9.69
N HIS A 239 -24.14 1.26 10.42
CA HIS A 239 -22.73 0.89 10.47
C HIS A 239 -22.18 0.90 11.90
N GLU A 240 -21.30 -0.06 12.18
CA GLU A 240 -20.57 -0.12 13.44
C GLU A 240 -19.46 0.94 13.46
N VAL A 241 -19.38 1.69 14.57
CA VAL A 241 -18.34 2.70 14.79
C VAL A 241 -17.33 2.18 15.81
N GLY A 242 -16.05 2.41 15.51
CA GLY A 242 -14.93 2.06 16.39
C GLY A 242 -15.03 2.72 17.76
N LYS A 243 -14.54 2.03 18.80
CA LYS A 243 -14.71 2.43 20.19
C LYS A 243 -14.15 3.84 20.47
N HIS A 244 -12.97 4.17 19.95
CA HIS A 244 -12.36 5.48 20.17
C HIS A 244 -13.05 6.57 19.33
N ALA A 245 -13.49 6.23 18.11
CA ALA A 245 -14.28 7.13 17.28
C ALA A 245 -15.60 7.49 17.95
N LYS A 246 -16.27 6.56 18.65
CA LYS A 246 -17.46 6.85 19.46
C LYS A 246 -17.19 7.94 20.51
N VAL A 247 -16.13 7.75 21.31
CA VAL A 247 -15.69 8.71 22.32
C VAL A 247 -15.33 10.05 21.68
N TRP A 248 -14.62 10.02 20.56
CA TRP A 248 -14.25 11.23 19.81
C TRP A 248 -15.48 12.01 19.37
N TRP A 249 -16.50 11.36 18.79
CA TRP A 249 -17.73 12.03 18.38
C TRP A 249 -18.43 12.70 19.58
N THR A 250 -18.57 12.01 20.70
CA THR A 250 -19.15 12.59 21.93
C THR A 250 -18.37 13.80 22.42
N LEU A 251 -17.04 13.74 22.45
CA LEU A 251 -16.20 14.85 22.93
C LEU A 251 -16.01 15.96 21.90
N SER A 252 -16.31 15.72 20.63
CA SER A 252 -16.09 16.68 19.56
C SER A 252 -17.02 17.91 19.65
N GLY A 253 -18.15 17.79 20.35
CA GLY A 253 -19.22 18.79 20.37
C GLY A 253 -20.05 18.84 19.08
N LEU A 254 -19.86 17.90 18.15
CA LEU A 254 -20.59 17.82 16.88
C LEU A 254 -21.89 16.99 16.98
N VAL A 255 -22.07 16.26 18.07
CA VAL A 255 -23.32 15.55 18.35
C VAL A 255 -24.30 16.54 18.96
N GLN A 256 -25.22 17.08 18.15
CA GLN A 256 -26.27 17.96 18.66
C GLN A 256 -27.33 17.14 19.39
N GLU A 257 -27.67 17.54 20.62
CA GLU A 257 -28.74 16.95 21.44
C GLU A 257 -30.16 17.14 20.85
N GLY A 258 -30.30 17.87 19.73
CA GLY A 258 -31.58 18.39 19.23
C GLY A 258 -32.17 17.71 17.99
N ILE A 259 -31.47 16.78 17.35
CA ILE A 259 -32.06 15.94 16.31
C ILE A 259 -32.42 14.64 17.02
N GLY A 260 -33.63 14.11 16.82
CA GLY A 260 -34.10 12.86 17.41
C GLY A 260 -33.32 11.61 16.98
N ALA A 261 -31.99 11.67 16.93
CA ALA A 261 -31.11 10.55 17.17
C ALA A 261 -31.64 9.88 18.42
N THR A 262 -32.25 8.71 18.20
CA THR A 262 -32.89 7.91 19.22
C THR A 262 -31.98 7.90 20.46
N SER A 263 -32.57 8.09 21.65
CA SER A 263 -31.90 8.00 22.96
C SER A 263 -30.78 6.95 22.98
N GLN A 264 -31.03 5.84 22.29
CA GLN A 264 -30.14 4.70 22.06
C GLN A 264 -28.80 4.98 21.35
N ALA A 265 -28.70 5.91 20.38
CA ALA A 265 -27.44 6.27 19.72
C ALA A 265 -26.51 6.99 20.68
N LEU A 266 -27.03 8.04 21.32
CA LEU A 266 -26.34 8.80 22.35
C LEU A 266 -26.00 7.91 23.54
N GLU A 267 -26.93 7.07 24.01
CA GLU A 267 -26.68 6.11 25.10
C GLU A 267 -25.60 5.07 24.73
N SER A 268 -25.56 4.57 23.49
CA SER A 268 -24.49 3.65 23.05
C SER A 268 -23.12 4.33 22.97
N LEU A 269 -23.07 5.61 22.58
CA LEU A 269 -21.83 6.40 22.55
C LEU A 269 -21.37 6.77 23.98
N LEU A 270 -22.30 7.23 24.81
CA LEU A 270 -22.06 7.69 26.19
C LEU A 270 -21.66 6.54 27.11
N SER A 271 -22.35 5.39 27.05
CA SER A 271 -22.01 4.22 27.87
C SER A 271 -20.60 3.68 27.60
N VAL A 272 -20.09 3.83 26.37
CA VAL A 272 -18.72 3.46 26.05
C VAL A 272 -17.72 4.46 26.64
N ALA A 273 -18.02 5.77 26.56
CA ALA A 273 -17.16 6.83 27.09
C ALA A 273 -16.99 6.71 28.62
N GLU A 274 -18.09 6.52 29.35
CA GLU A 274 -18.09 6.38 30.81
C GLU A 274 -17.24 5.20 31.30
N ASN A 275 -17.33 4.06 30.60
CA ASN A 275 -16.52 2.87 30.90
C ASN A 275 -15.03 3.06 30.61
N VAL A 276 -14.65 3.88 29.62
CA VAL A 276 -13.23 4.17 29.34
C VAL A 276 -12.64 5.11 30.39
N THR A 277 -13.38 6.13 30.80
CA THR A 277 -12.91 7.07 31.83
C THR A 277 -12.71 6.39 33.19
N GLN A 278 -13.63 5.51 33.61
CA GLN A 278 -13.49 4.79 34.89
C GLN A 278 -12.31 3.79 34.90
N GLY A 279 -11.95 3.23 33.75
CA GLY A 279 -10.81 2.32 33.63
C GLY A 279 -9.43 3.02 33.70
N CYS A 280 -9.35 4.32 33.41
CA CYS A 280 -8.10 5.08 33.51
C CYS A 280 -7.84 5.64 34.92
N GLU A 281 -8.88 5.83 35.73
CA GLU A 281 -8.74 6.35 37.11
C GLU A 281 -8.34 5.26 38.14
N THR A 282 -8.28 4.00 37.73
CA THR A 282 -8.00 2.85 38.60
C THR A 282 -6.62 2.20 38.36
N GLN A 283 -5.74 2.84 37.58
CA GLN A 283 -4.34 2.45 37.38
C GLN A 283 -3.39 3.54 37.89
#